data_AF-A0A097AUM4-F1
#
_entry.id   AF-A0A097AUM4-F1
#
_cell.length_a   1.000
_cell.length_b   1.000
_cell.length_c   1.000
_cell.angle_alpha   90.00
_cell.angle_beta   90.00
_cell.angle_gamma   90.00
#
_symmetry.space_group_name_H-M   'P 1'
#
loop_
_entity.id
_entity.type
_entity.pdbx_description
1 polymer ?
#
loop_
_entity_poly.entity_id
_entity_poly.type
_entity_poly.pdbx_seq_one_letter_code
_entity_poly.pdbx_strand_id
1 'polypeptide(L)'
;MKNPNKKERLKKRKEVLIATLGSEPQVVTIALDELLKRGYPLSKVIVIYTKSSKVLDALRILDDEFLKEFYKMEFVKVPVKGYSRDGVIEDFLTEESVKALLSTIYKEIRELKQNDFTIHFLISGGRKIMGVVGMLVAQLLFGDEDRLWYLITEGWEPGNERKLHLSSEEKVWLVQIPVIRWSEASTLMRTVAEIGDPSEVEIWYRKLTKKAEFKRKKEFLNHWLTLAEREIVELVCKGYDNASISKILHKKEQTIANQLQVIYEKLKEWKDYPSMKVDRNLLIAEFAPYFALKDLEE
;
A
#
# COMPACT_ATOMS: atom_id res chain seq x y z
N MET A 1 -36.06 10.13 16.85
CA MET A 1 -34.98 9.45 17.61
C MET A 1 -33.73 9.44 16.75
N LYS A 2 -32.67 10.12 17.21
CA LYS A 2 -31.40 10.26 16.48
C LYS A 2 -30.73 8.88 16.38
N ASN A 3 -30.51 8.42 15.15
CA ASN A 3 -29.87 7.15 14.84
C ASN A 3 -28.38 7.25 15.24
N PRO A 4 -27.90 6.55 16.27
CA PRO A 4 -26.48 6.50 16.57
C PRO A 4 -25.78 5.59 15.55
N ASN A 5 -24.55 5.95 15.20
CA ASN A 5 -23.55 5.08 14.55
C ASN A 5 -23.49 5.02 13.01
N LYS A 6 -23.74 6.15 12.34
CA LYS A 6 -23.01 6.51 11.10
C LYS A 6 -21.51 6.76 11.37
N LYS A 7 -21.12 6.99 12.64
CA LYS A 7 -19.74 7.24 13.10
C LYS A 7 -18.89 5.99 13.37
N GLU A 8 -19.48 4.80 13.51
CA GLU A 8 -18.71 3.55 13.72
C GLU A 8 -18.30 2.84 12.41
N ARG A 9 -18.84 3.28 11.27
CA ARG A 9 -18.65 2.61 9.96
C ARG A 9 -17.39 3.03 9.18
N LEU A 10 -16.57 3.92 9.74
CA LEU A 10 -15.20 4.17 9.31
C LEU A 10 -14.27 3.40 10.25
N LYS A 11 -14.21 2.07 10.13
CA LYS A 11 -13.06 1.33 10.65
C LYS A 11 -11.86 1.87 9.87
N LYS A 12 -11.09 2.81 10.46
CA LYS A 12 -9.86 3.34 9.87
C LYS A 12 -9.04 2.14 9.40
N ARG A 13 -8.74 2.06 8.09
CA ARG A 13 -7.73 1.11 7.59
C ARG A 13 -6.49 1.31 8.44
N LYS A 14 -5.94 0.21 8.96
CA LYS A 14 -4.76 0.29 9.81
C LYS A 14 -3.57 0.51 8.90
N GLU A 15 -2.94 1.67 9.01
CA GLU A 15 -1.73 1.95 8.23
C GLU A 15 -0.50 1.77 9.12
N VAL A 16 0.58 1.27 8.52
CA VAL A 16 1.84 0.98 9.19
C VAL A 16 3.00 1.58 8.41
N LEU A 17 3.91 2.23 9.13
CA LEU A 17 5.22 2.59 8.61
C LEU A 17 6.20 1.45 8.93
N ILE A 18 6.79 0.85 7.91
CA ILE A 18 7.94 -0.04 8.06
C ILE A 18 9.18 0.75 7.66
N ALA A 19 10.27 0.67 8.40
CA ALA A 19 11.52 1.34 8.06
C ALA A 19 12.73 0.43 8.26
N THR A 20 13.67 0.46 7.32
CA THR A 20 15.02 -0.09 7.51
C THR A 20 15.85 0.88 8.34
N LEU A 21 16.49 0.42 9.42
CA LEU A 21 17.26 1.28 10.33
C LEU A 21 18.77 1.24 10.07
N GLY A 22 19.37 2.43 10.06
CA GLY A 22 20.81 2.65 10.05
C GLY A 22 21.29 3.36 11.31
N SER A 23 22.39 4.10 11.22
CA SER A 23 22.89 4.91 12.35
C SER A 23 22.11 6.20 12.59
N GLU A 24 21.22 6.58 11.67
CA GLU A 24 20.51 7.85 11.67
C GLU A 24 19.03 7.62 12.03
N PRO A 25 18.64 7.69 13.32
CA PRO A 25 17.26 7.46 13.74
C PRO A 25 16.28 8.49 13.18
N GLN A 26 16.75 9.73 12.95
CA GLN A 26 15.94 10.83 12.44
C GLN A 26 15.29 10.56 11.09
N VAL A 27 15.87 9.66 10.28
CA VAL A 27 15.27 9.23 9.01
C VAL A 27 13.86 8.65 9.24
N VAL A 28 13.67 7.91 10.33
CA VAL A 28 12.37 7.29 10.68
C VAL A 28 11.38 8.35 11.15
N THR A 29 11.77 9.20 12.09
CA THR A 29 10.88 10.21 12.69
C THR A 29 10.48 11.29 11.68
N ILE A 30 11.40 11.74 10.82
CA ILE A 30 11.10 12.74 9.79
C ILE A 30 10.15 12.19 8.73
N ALA A 31 10.38 10.96 8.28
CA ALA A 31 9.45 10.32 7.35
C ALA A 31 8.07 10.10 7.99
N LEU A 32 8.04 9.71 9.27
CA LEU A 32 6.80 9.57 10.04
C LEU A 32 6.05 10.90 10.13
N ASP A 33 6.73 11.98 10.51
CA ASP A 33 6.15 13.33 10.59
C ASP A 33 5.57 13.76 9.24
N GLU A 34 6.29 13.52 8.14
CA GLU A 34 5.84 13.86 6.80
C GLU A 34 4.62 13.03 6.35
N LEU A 35 4.57 11.74 6.69
CA LEU A 35 3.39 10.90 6.42
C LEU A 35 2.18 11.37 7.22
N LEU A 36 2.36 11.71 8.50
CA LEU A 36 1.29 12.25 9.35
C LEU A 36 0.79 13.60 8.83
N LYS A 37 1.69 14.49 8.41
CA LYS A 37 1.34 15.78 7.77
C LYS A 37 0.51 15.59 6.49
N ARG A 38 0.81 14.54 5.70
CA ARG A 38 0.02 14.16 4.51
C ARG A 38 -1.33 13.51 4.84
N GLY A 39 -1.63 13.31 6.12
CA GLY A 39 -2.92 12.80 6.60
C GLY A 39 -3.04 11.28 6.63
N TYR A 40 -1.93 10.54 6.50
CA TYR A 40 -1.95 9.08 6.60
C TYR A 40 -2.23 8.64 8.06
N PRO A 41 -3.30 7.87 8.32
CA PRO A 41 -3.70 7.46 9.68
C PRO A 41 -2.84 6.30 10.21
N LEU A 42 -1.53 6.53 10.35
CA LEU A 42 -0.58 5.54 10.86
C LEU A 42 -0.92 5.14 12.29
N SER A 43 -0.95 3.83 12.54
CA SER A 43 -1.28 3.22 13.82
C SER A 43 -0.15 2.38 14.41
N LYS A 44 0.87 2.09 13.59
CA LYS A 44 2.01 1.26 13.94
C LYS A 44 3.26 1.72 13.18
N VAL A 45 4.41 1.62 13.83
CA VAL A 45 5.74 1.81 13.25
C VAL A 45 6.56 0.57 13.54
N ILE A 46 7.12 -0.04 12.49
CA ILE A 46 8.00 -1.20 12.57
C ILE A 46 9.37 -0.80 12.08
N VAL A 47 10.40 -1.08 12.88
CA VAL A 47 11.78 -0.82 12.52
C VAL A 47 12.56 -2.12 12.40
N ILE A 48 13.13 -2.37 11.22
CA ILE A 48 13.95 -3.54 10.91
C ILE A 48 15.42 -3.17 11.11
N TYR A 49 16.12 -3.89 11.99
CA TYR A 49 17.45 -3.50 12.45
C TYR A 49 18.47 -4.66 12.52
N THR A 50 19.76 -4.30 12.50
CA THR A 50 20.90 -5.19 12.81
C THR A 50 21.48 -4.85 14.18
N LYS A 51 22.25 -5.74 14.80
CA LYS A 51 22.82 -5.51 16.14
C LYS A 51 24.12 -4.69 16.16
N SER A 52 24.48 -4.02 15.07
CA SER A 52 25.65 -3.13 15.09
C SER A 52 25.49 -2.03 16.13
N SER A 53 26.56 -1.68 16.83
CA SER A 53 26.51 -0.70 17.93
C SER A 53 25.83 0.61 17.54
N LYS A 54 26.19 1.18 16.38
CA LYS A 54 25.59 2.42 15.87
C LYS A 54 24.08 2.29 15.60
N VAL A 55 23.61 1.13 15.15
CA VAL A 55 22.19 0.87 14.90
C VAL A 55 21.44 0.67 16.21
N LEU A 56 22.05 -0.01 17.20
CA LEU A 56 21.47 -0.15 18.53
C LEU A 56 21.36 1.20 19.26
N ASP A 57 22.35 2.09 19.09
CA ASP A 57 22.27 3.46 19.60
C ASP A 57 21.12 4.24 18.95
N ALA A 58 20.96 4.13 17.63
CA ALA A 58 19.84 4.73 16.91
C ALA A 58 18.50 4.17 17.38
N LEU A 59 18.42 2.84 17.59
CA LEU A 59 17.21 2.18 18.08
C LEU A 59 16.83 2.65 19.48
N ARG A 60 17.82 2.83 20.38
CA ARG A 60 17.58 3.38 21.72
C ARG A 60 17.04 4.80 21.67
N ILE A 61 17.58 5.65 20.79
CA ILE A 61 17.10 7.02 20.61
C ILE A 61 15.63 7.02 20.14
N LEU A 62 15.27 6.11 19.22
CA LEU A 62 13.88 5.95 18.81
C LEU A 62 13.01 5.45 19.96
N ASP A 63 13.43 4.43 20.71
CA ASP A 63 12.70 3.96 21.89
C ASP A 63 12.41 5.10 22.87
N ASP A 64 13.42 5.90 23.20
CA ASP A 64 13.29 7.06 24.09
C ASP A 64 12.30 8.10 23.54
N GLU A 65 12.22 8.28 22.21
CA GLU A 65 11.28 9.21 21.58
C GLU A 65 9.84 8.69 21.60
N PHE A 66 9.63 7.41 21.29
CA PHE A 66 8.30 6.79 21.33
C PHE A 66 7.77 6.66 22.78
N LEU A 67 8.64 6.57 23.78
CA LEU A 67 8.26 6.57 25.21
C LEU A 67 7.74 7.92 25.71
N LYS A 68 8.10 9.04 25.07
CA LYS A 68 7.59 10.38 25.45
C LYS A 68 6.13 10.60 25.08
N GLU A 69 5.46 9.59 24.51
CA GLU A 69 4.09 9.64 23.97
C GLU A 69 3.88 10.74 22.91
N PHE A 70 4.95 11.25 22.30
CA PHE A 70 4.88 12.17 21.16
C PHE A 70 4.08 11.56 20.01
N TYR A 71 4.26 10.25 19.80
CA TYR A 71 3.51 9.44 18.86
C TYR A 71 2.53 8.51 19.58
N LYS A 72 1.23 8.67 19.31
CA LYS A 72 0.17 7.79 19.86
C LYS A 72 -0.03 6.53 19.00
N MET A 73 1.01 5.74 18.83
CA MET A 73 1.01 4.55 17.98
C MET A 73 1.93 3.46 18.51
N GLU A 74 1.73 2.23 18.06
CA GLU A 74 2.55 1.08 18.44
C GLU A 74 3.94 1.16 17.80
N PHE A 75 5.01 1.01 18.58
CA PHE A 75 6.39 0.94 18.09
C PHE A 75 6.94 -0.48 18.25
N VAL A 76 7.33 -1.11 17.13
CA VAL A 76 7.77 -2.51 17.08
C VAL A 76 9.18 -2.60 16.49
N LYS A 77 10.02 -3.41 17.12
CA LYS A 77 11.42 -3.59 16.77
C LYS A 77 11.64 -5.00 16.24
N VAL A 78 12.05 -5.12 14.99
CA VAL A 78 12.23 -6.40 14.31
C VAL A 78 13.71 -6.62 14.02
N PRO A 79 14.39 -7.52 14.76
CA PRO A 79 15.77 -7.85 14.45
C PRO A 79 15.88 -8.73 13.21
N VAL A 80 16.88 -8.49 12.37
CA VAL A 80 17.25 -9.45 11.33
C VAL A 80 18.03 -10.60 11.98
N LYS A 81 17.40 -11.78 12.05
CA LYS A 81 17.98 -12.97 12.68
C LYS A 81 18.66 -13.86 11.64
N GLY A 82 19.88 -14.32 11.93
CA GLY A 82 20.60 -15.26 11.08
C GLY A 82 19.91 -16.63 11.00
N TYR A 83 20.12 -17.35 9.89
CA TYR A 83 19.59 -18.72 9.72
C TYR A 83 20.35 -19.75 10.57
N SER A 84 21.66 -19.60 10.66
CA SER A 84 22.60 -20.62 11.16
C SER A 84 22.98 -20.41 12.64
N ARG A 85 22.64 -19.26 13.21
CA ARG A 85 22.90 -18.88 14.61
C ARG A 85 21.70 -18.07 15.07
N ASP A 86 21.09 -18.41 16.21
CA ASP A 86 19.94 -17.69 16.82
C ASP A 86 20.23 -16.20 17.18
N GLY A 87 21.36 -15.66 16.74
CA GLY A 87 21.74 -14.27 16.94
C GLY A 87 21.20 -13.34 15.86
N VAL A 88 20.89 -12.11 16.30
CA VAL A 88 20.73 -10.96 15.40
C VAL A 88 22.04 -10.77 14.61
N ILE A 89 21.94 -10.47 13.33
CA ILE A 89 23.11 -10.24 12.47
C ILE A 89 23.77 -8.91 12.84
N GLU A 90 25.10 -8.88 12.82
CA GLU A 90 25.87 -7.64 13.01
C GLU A 90 25.75 -6.75 11.77
N ASP A 91 26.00 -7.33 10.60
CA ASP A 91 26.10 -6.66 9.32
C ASP A 91 25.92 -7.65 8.15
N PHE A 92 25.81 -7.13 6.93
CA PHE A 92 25.55 -7.92 5.71
C PHE A 92 26.83 -8.30 4.98
N LEU A 93 27.63 -9.19 5.56
CA LEU A 93 28.93 -9.60 5.01
C LEU A 93 28.89 -10.93 4.24
N THR A 94 27.75 -11.63 4.25
CA THR A 94 27.60 -12.95 3.62
C THR A 94 26.27 -13.10 2.89
N GLU A 95 26.19 -14.04 1.95
CA GLU A 95 24.92 -14.37 1.29
C GLU A 95 23.83 -14.82 2.30
N GLU A 96 24.21 -15.57 3.33
CA GLU A 96 23.30 -15.99 4.41
C GLU A 96 22.67 -14.79 5.13
N SER A 97 23.45 -13.72 5.37
CA SER A 97 22.94 -12.50 6.00
C SER A 97 21.95 -11.74 5.11
N VAL A 98 22.14 -11.78 3.79
CA VAL A 98 21.20 -11.18 2.83
C VAL A 98 19.92 -12.01 2.71
N LYS A 99 20.03 -13.35 2.73
CA LYS A 99 18.87 -14.26 2.80
C LYS A 99 18.07 -14.03 4.09
N ALA A 100 18.74 -13.83 5.22
CA ALA A 100 18.11 -13.51 6.49
C ALA A 100 17.27 -12.22 6.38
N LEU A 101 17.84 -11.15 5.82
CA LEU A 101 17.12 -9.90 5.57
C LEU A 101 15.89 -10.08 4.69
N LEU A 102 16.04 -10.81 3.57
CA LEU A 102 14.92 -11.11 2.67
C LEU A 102 13.80 -11.82 3.42
N SER A 103 14.15 -12.86 4.19
CA SER A 103 13.22 -13.63 5.01
C SER A 103 12.51 -12.76 6.04
N THR A 104 13.24 -11.89 6.74
CA THR A 104 12.68 -10.96 7.72
C THR A 104 11.69 -10.01 7.06
N ILE A 105 12.11 -9.23 6.05
CA ILE A 105 11.23 -8.25 5.39
C ILE A 105 10.00 -8.93 4.78
N TYR A 106 10.19 -10.08 4.12
CA TYR A 106 9.10 -10.83 3.51
C TYR A 106 8.06 -11.30 4.54
N LYS A 107 8.51 -11.84 5.69
CA LYS A 107 7.61 -12.31 6.75
C LYS A 107 6.83 -11.15 7.37
N GLU A 108 7.49 -10.06 7.72
CA GLU A 108 6.84 -8.89 8.31
C GLU A 108 5.77 -8.30 7.39
N ILE A 109 6.12 -8.08 6.12
CA ILE A 109 5.17 -7.54 5.14
C ILE A 109 4.01 -8.52 4.93
N ARG A 110 4.28 -9.82 4.77
CA ARG A 110 3.24 -10.83 4.59
C ARG A 110 2.28 -10.89 5.78
N GLU A 111 2.78 -10.84 7.01
CA GLU A 111 1.95 -10.84 8.21
C GLU A 111 1.06 -9.60 8.28
N LEU A 112 1.59 -8.42 7.97
CA LEU A 112 0.83 -7.17 7.93
C LEU A 112 -0.28 -7.22 6.87
N LYS A 113 0.03 -7.75 5.68
CA LYS A 113 -0.96 -7.96 4.62
C LYS A 113 -2.09 -8.89 5.06
N GLN A 114 -1.76 -10.00 5.75
CA GLN A 114 -2.74 -10.93 6.31
C GLN A 114 -3.62 -10.30 7.41
N ASN A 115 -3.17 -9.20 8.02
CA ASN A 115 -3.88 -8.44 9.03
C ASN A 115 -4.51 -7.13 8.48
N ASP A 116 -4.70 -7.04 7.17
CA ASP A 116 -5.33 -5.90 6.47
C ASP A 116 -4.64 -4.54 6.68
N PHE A 117 -3.32 -4.54 6.88
CA PHE A 117 -2.57 -3.29 6.94
C PHE A 117 -2.27 -2.72 5.54
N THR A 118 -2.37 -1.40 5.41
CA THR A 118 -1.77 -0.65 4.30
C THR A 118 -0.35 -0.24 4.70
N ILE A 119 0.61 -0.53 3.83
CA ILE A 119 2.03 -0.46 4.14
C ILE A 119 2.66 0.79 3.53
N HIS A 120 3.35 1.54 4.37
CA HIS A 120 4.28 2.61 3.99
C HIS A 120 5.69 2.12 4.31
N PHE A 121 6.49 1.77 3.30
CA PHE A 121 7.82 1.20 3.52
C PHE A 121 8.91 2.21 3.18
N LEU A 122 9.65 2.68 4.19
CA LEU A 122 10.79 3.57 4.05
C LEU A 122 12.10 2.78 3.91
N ILE A 123 12.80 2.99 2.79
CA ILE A 123 14.05 2.27 2.46
C ILE A 123 15.31 3.15 2.47
N SER A 124 15.22 4.36 3.01
CA SER A 124 16.34 5.32 3.05
C SER A 124 17.35 5.07 4.16
N GLY A 125 16.97 4.32 5.20
CA GLY A 125 17.84 4.00 6.33
C GLY A 125 18.54 2.65 6.17
N GLY A 126 19.62 2.46 6.92
CA GLY A 126 20.34 1.19 6.99
C GLY A 126 21.44 1.02 5.95
N ARG A 127 21.96 -0.20 5.84
CA ARG A 127 22.92 -0.56 4.78
C ARG A 127 22.22 -0.53 3.43
N LYS A 128 22.90 -0.10 2.36
CA LYS A 128 22.33 0.00 1.00
C LYS A 128 21.58 -1.27 0.55
N ILE A 129 22.11 -2.44 0.91
CA ILE A 129 21.49 -3.73 0.58
C ILE A 129 20.09 -3.90 1.19
N MET A 130 19.80 -3.27 2.34
CA MET A 130 18.47 -3.26 2.97
C MET A 130 17.44 -2.59 2.08
N GLY A 131 17.79 -1.49 1.43
CA GLY A 131 16.90 -0.83 0.48
C GLY A 131 16.68 -1.64 -0.80
N VAL A 132 17.74 -2.31 -1.31
CA VAL A 132 17.64 -3.20 -2.48
C VAL A 132 16.71 -4.39 -2.19
N VAL A 133 16.90 -5.07 -1.06
CA VAL A 133 16.04 -6.19 -0.66
C VAL A 133 14.63 -5.70 -0.32
N GLY A 134 14.49 -4.52 0.30
CA GLY A 134 13.20 -3.90 0.57
C GLY A 134 12.39 -3.64 -0.71
N MET A 135 13.04 -3.08 -1.74
CA MET A 135 12.45 -2.91 -3.07
C MET A 135 12.00 -4.26 -3.66
N LEU A 136 12.85 -5.29 -3.62
CA LEU A 136 12.50 -6.62 -4.13
C LEU A 136 11.23 -7.17 -3.45
N VAL A 137 11.15 -7.10 -2.12
CA VAL A 137 9.96 -7.57 -1.40
C VAL A 137 8.73 -6.72 -1.73
N ALA A 138 8.89 -5.40 -1.85
CA ALA A 138 7.80 -4.51 -2.25
C ALA A 138 7.22 -4.92 -3.61
N GLN A 139 8.07 -5.18 -4.61
CA GLN A 139 7.65 -5.63 -5.94
C GLN A 139 6.89 -6.96 -5.94
N LEU A 140 7.16 -7.82 -4.95
CA LEU A 140 6.51 -9.13 -4.80
C LEU A 140 5.18 -9.07 -4.04
N LEU A 141 5.07 -8.21 -3.02
CA LEU A 141 3.98 -8.28 -2.03
C LEU A 141 3.07 -7.04 -1.97
N PHE A 142 3.45 -5.92 -2.57
CA PHE A 142 2.64 -4.70 -2.49
C PHE A 142 1.33 -4.84 -3.27
N GLY A 143 0.24 -4.45 -2.62
CA GLY A 143 -1.04 -4.15 -3.23
C GLY A 143 -1.12 -2.69 -3.70
N ASP A 144 -2.26 -2.31 -4.25
CA ASP A 144 -2.44 -1.02 -4.92
C ASP A 144 -2.29 0.20 -3.99
N GLU A 145 -2.57 0.01 -2.71
CA GLU A 145 -2.50 1.07 -1.68
C GLU A 145 -1.16 1.15 -0.96
N ASP A 146 -0.28 0.16 -1.15
CA ASP A 146 1.01 0.11 -0.48
C ASP A 146 2.00 1.06 -1.18
N ARG A 147 2.85 1.73 -0.40
CA ARG A 147 3.72 2.81 -0.88
C ARG A 147 5.15 2.58 -0.43
N LEU A 148 6.08 2.64 -1.37
CA LEU A 148 7.52 2.59 -1.11
C LEU A 148 8.03 4.02 -1.08
N TRP A 149 8.80 4.37 -0.05
CA TRP A 149 9.25 5.72 0.22
C TRP A 149 10.76 5.80 0.27
N TYR A 150 11.28 6.90 -0.26
CA TYR A 150 12.65 7.32 -0.07
C TYR A 150 12.67 8.77 0.43
N LEU A 151 13.27 8.99 1.60
CA LEU A 151 13.53 10.29 2.18
C LEU A 151 14.82 10.89 1.61
N ILE A 152 14.71 12.13 1.12
CA ILE A 152 15.82 12.99 0.73
C ILE A 152 15.79 14.20 1.66
N THR A 153 16.93 14.53 2.24
CA THR A 153 17.11 15.67 3.14
C THR A 153 18.27 16.52 2.65
N GLU A 154 18.11 17.84 2.74
CA GLU A 154 19.15 18.79 2.36
C GLU A 154 20.12 19.05 3.53
N GLY A 155 21.41 19.19 3.25
CA GLY A 155 22.40 19.66 4.23
C GLY A 155 22.80 18.65 5.33
N TRP A 156 22.55 17.36 5.13
CA TRP A 156 22.97 16.33 6.08
C TRP A 156 24.36 15.78 5.76
N GLU A 157 25.27 16.01 6.70
CA GLU A 157 26.59 15.38 6.72
C GLU A 157 26.68 14.42 7.92
N PRO A 158 27.34 13.25 7.76
CA PRO A 158 27.61 12.36 8.89
C PRO A 158 28.36 13.11 10.02
N GLY A 159 27.75 13.22 11.20
CA GLY A 159 28.32 13.93 12.35
C GLY A 159 27.60 15.21 12.77
N ASN A 160 26.65 15.70 11.96
CA ASN A 160 25.76 16.79 12.36
C ASN A 160 24.87 16.40 13.56
N GLU A 161 24.37 17.41 14.28
CA GLU A 161 23.45 17.23 15.39
C GLU A 161 22.21 16.44 14.95
N ARG A 162 21.89 15.37 15.70
CA ARG A 162 20.77 14.48 15.41
C ARG A 162 19.45 15.17 15.75
N LYS A 163 18.90 15.94 14.81
CA LYS A 163 17.55 16.49 14.92
C LYS A 163 16.53 15.42 14.53
N LEU A 164 15.80 14.88 15.51
CA LEU A 164 14.76 13.88 15.27
C LEU A 164 13.55 14.47 14.53
N HIS A 165 13.25 15.73 14.74
CA HIS A 165 12.14 16.41 14.06
C HIS A 165 12.66 17.66 13.38
N LEU A 166 12.16 17.91 12.17
CA LEU A 166 12.49 19.11 11.42
C LEU A 166 11.47 20.21 11.68
N SER A 167 11.96 21.44 11.71
CA SER A 167 11.12 22.63 11.66
C SER A 167 10.41 22.74 10.30
N SER A 168 9.38 23.57 10.20
CA SER A 168 8.64 23.79 8.94
C SER A 168 9.47 24.46 7.83
N GLU A 169 10.63 25.03 8.17
CA GLU A 169 11.49 25.76 7.24
C GLU A 169 12.57 24.87 6.60
N GLU A 170 12.86 23.71 7.19
CA GLU A 170 13.84 22.75 6.69
C GLU A 170 13.25 21.93 5.53
N LYS A 171 13.98 21.87 4.41
CA LYS A 171 13.52 21.17 3.20
C LYS A 171 13.73 19.67 3.31
N VAL A 172 12.62 18.96 3.13
CA VAL A 172 12.57 17.50 3.11
C VAL A 172 11.70 17.02 1.95
N TRP A 173 12.14 15.97 1.27
CA TRP A 173 11.36 15.32 0.23
C TRP A 173 11.18 13.86 0.58
N LEU A 174 9.95 13.50 0.94
CA LEU A 174 9.53 12.09 1.02
C LEU A 174 8.98 11.69 -0.35
N VAL A 175 9.85 11.05 -1.14
CA VAL A 175 9.60 10.64 -2.53
C VAL A 175 8.94 9.27 -2.56
N GLN A 176 7.82 9.15 -3.26
CA GLN A 176 7.21 7.86 -3.53
C GLN A 176 7.99 7.18 -4.66
N ILE A 177 8.57 6.02 -4.40
CA ILE A 177 9.27 5.25 -5.41
C ILE A 177 8.25 4.35 -6.15
N PRO A 178 8.23 4.34 -7.50
CA PRO A 178 7.36 3.46 -8.26
C PRO A 178 7.75 1.99 -8.05
N VAL A 179 6.75 1.13 -7.81
CA VAL A 179 6.94 -0.30 -7.58
C VAL A 179 6.29 -1.08 -8.73
N ILE A 180 7.10 -1.71 -9.57
CA ILE A 180 6.62 -2.55 -10.66
C ILE A 180 6.21 -3.91 -10.10
N ARG A 181 4.92 -4.26 -10.19
CA ARG A 181 4.39 -5.54 -9.72
C ARG A 181 4.57 -6.62 -10.79
N TRP A 182 4.91 -7.83 -10.36
CA TRP A 182 5.13 -8.97 -11.27
C TRP A 182 3.89 -9.40 -12.06
N SER A 183 2.69 -9.21 -11.51
CA SER A 183 1.43 -9.40 -12.24
C SER A 183 1.29 -8.49 -13.47
N GLU A 184 2.02 -7.38 -13.50
CA GLU A 184 2.03 -6.38 -14.57
C GLU A 184 3.23 -6.55 -15.52
N ALA A 185 4.23 -7.36 -15.11
CA ALA A 185 5.53 -7.49 -15.75
C ALA A 185 5.46 -7.97 -17.21
N SER A 186 4.50 -8.83 -17.56
CA SER A 186 4.35 -9.34 -18.94
C SER A 186 3.94 -8.25 -19.94
N THR A 187 3.17 -7.26 -19.50
CA THR A 187 2.84 -6.07 -20.31
C THR A 187 3.99 -5.06 -20.29
N LEU A 188 4.75 -5.02 -19.19
CA LEU A 188 5.91 -4.15 -19.04
C LEU A 188 7.09 -4.54 -19.94
N MET A 189 7.50 -5.81 -19.93
CA MET A 189 8.72 -6.26 -20.59
C MET A 189 8.71 -6.06 -22.10
N ARG A 190 7.54 -6.15 -22.75
CA ARG A 190 7.42 -5.96 -24.19
C ARG A 190 7.60 -4.50 -24.62
N THR A 191 7.37 -3.54 -23.73
CA THR A 191 7.32 -2.12 -24.07
C THR A 191 8.46 -1.32 -23.46
N VAL A 192 9.02 -1.73 -22.30
CA VAL A 192 10.23 -1.11 -21.73
C VAL A 192 11.43 -1.23 -22.67
N ALA A 193 11.51 -2.30 -23.46
CA ALA A 193 12.54 -2.47 -24.49
C ALA A 193 12.47 -1.42 -25.61
N GLU A 194 11.35 -0.70 -25.73
CA GLU A 194 11.10 0.30 -26.77
C GLU A 194 11.23 1.74 -26.24
N ILE A 195 11.45 1.94 -24.93
CA ILE A 195 11.53 3.27 -24.29
C ILE A 195 12.96 3.80 -24.38
N GLY A 196 13.12 4.96 -25.02
CA GLY A 196 14.41 5.65 -25.16
C GLY A 196 14.78 6.57 -23.98
N ASP A 197 13.79 7.08 -23.23
CA ASP A 197 13.99 7.97 -22.08
C ASP A 197 13.40 7.38 -20.77
N PRO A 198 14.24 7.11 -19.75
CA PRO A 198 13.80 6.69 -18.42
C PRO A 198 12.79 7.61 -17.73
N SER A 199 12.71 8.90 -18.09
CA SER A 199 11.77 9.86 -17.48
C SER A 199 10.31 9.58 -17.87
N GLU A 200 10.07 8.96 -19.03
CA GLU A 200 8.74 8.60 -19.52
C GLU A 200 8.14 7.38 -18.79
N VAL A 201 8.98 6.64 -18.07
CA VAL A 201 8.62 5.42 -17.35
C VAL A 201 7.52 5.68 -16.31
N GLU A 202 7.50 6.85 -15.65
CA GLU A 202 6.49 7.17 -14.64
C GLU A 202 5.10 7.44 -15.26
N ILE A 203 5.06 8.21 -16.35
CA ILE A 203 3.82 8.50 -17.10
C ILE A 203 3.27 7.20 -17.67
N TRP A 204 4.15 6.34 -18.18
CA TRP A 204 3.77 5.08 -18.76
C TRP A 204 3.37 4.02 -17.72
N TYR A 205 4.04 3.94 -16.57
CA TYR A 205 3.63 3.12 -15.45
C TYR A 205 2.20 3.47 -15.03
N ARG A 206 1.89 4.77 -14.88
CA ARG A 206 0.50 5.22 -14.62
C ARG A 206 -0.49 4.76 -15.70
N LYS A 207 -0.11 4.77 -16.99
CA LYS A 207 -0.96 4.25 -18.09
C LYS A 207 -1.15 2.73 -18.01
N LEU A 208 -0.10 2.00 -17.65
CA LEU A 208 -0.15 0.54 -17.51
C LEU A 208 -0.98 0.09 -16.33
N THR A 209 -0.79 0.68 -15.16
CA THR A 209 -1.60 0.36 -13.97
C THR A 209 -3.07 0.60 -14.29
N LYS A 210 -3.40 1.71 -14.95
CA LYS A 210 -4.75 1.98 -15.45
C LYS A 210 -5.24 0.93 -16.46
N LYS A 211 -4.40 0.49 -17.41
CA LYS A 211 -4.76 -0.53 -18.41
C LYS A 211 -4.95 -1.92 -17.77
N ALA A 212 -4.12 -2.27 -16.80
CA ALA A 212 -4.21 -3.52 -16.04
C ALA A 212 -5.49 -3.52 -15.17
N GLU A 213 -5.77 -2.43 -14.46
CA GLU A 213 -7.02 -2.22 -13.74
C GLU A 213 -8.23 -2.33 -14.67
N PHE A 214 -8.18 -1.69 -15.84
CA PHE A 214 -9.25 -1.75 -16.83
C PHE A 214 -9.47 -3.19 -17.33
N LYS A 215 -8.38 -3.94 -17.59
CA LYS A 215 -8.45 -5.36 -17.99
C LYS A 215 -9.06 -6.22 -16.89
N ARG A 216 -8.67 -6.02 -15.63
CA ARG A 216 -9.21 -6.76 -14.48
C ARG A 216 -10.69 -6.46 -14.26
N LYS A 217 -11.11 -5.20 -14.38
CA LYS A 217 -12.52 -4.79 -14.33
C LYS A 217 -13.33 -5.41 -15.48
N LYS A 218 -12.77 -5.42 -16.70
CA LYS A 218 -13.37 -6.08 -17.86
C LYS A 218 -13.51 -7.59 -17.63
N GLU A 219 -12.52 -8.23 -17.02
CA GLU A 219 -12.58 -9.66 -16.67
C GLU A 219 -13.72 -9.95 -15.69
N PHE A 220 -13.86 -9.16 -14.62
CA PHE A 220 -14.98 -9.28 -13.69
C PHE A 220 -16.33 -9.17 -14.42
N LEU A 221 -16.51 -8.11 -15.23
CA LEU A 221 -17.76 -7.88 -15.95
C LEU A 221 -18.09 -8.97 -16.98
N ASN A 222 -17.07 -9.60 -17.59
CA ASN A 222 -17.27 -10.58 -18.67
C ASN A 222 -17.28 -12.03 -18.20
N HIS A 223 -16.61 -12.35 -17.10
CA HIS A 223 -16.38 -13.74 -16.68
C HIS A 223 -16.93 -14.07 -15.30
N TRP A 224 -17.13 -13.08 -14.42
CA TRP A 224 -17.76 -13.31 -13.10
C TRP A 224 -19.27 -13.05 -13.15
N LEU A 225 -19.68 -12.09 -13.97
CA LEU A 225 -21.08 -11.72 -14.13
C LEU A 225 -21.72 -12.43 -15.33
N THR A 226 -22.96 -12.85 -15.14
CA THR A 226 -23.86 -13.19 -16.25
C THR A 226 -24.26 -11.92 -17.00
N LEU A 227 -24.78 -12.08 -18.23
CA LEU A 227 -25.26 -10.93 -19.03
C LEU A 227 -26.29 -10.09 -18.27
N ALA A 228 -27.24 -10.74 -17.60
CA ALA A 228 -28.27 -10.07 -16.81
C ALA A 228 -27.72 -9.31 -15.59
N GLU A 229 -26.68 -9.82 -14.94
CA GLU A 229 -26.02 -9.14 -13.84
C GLU A 229 -25.20 -7.94 -14.35
N ARG A 230 -24.52 -8.09 -15.50
CA ARG A 230 -23.74 -7.03 -16.13
C ARG A 230 -24.60 -5.83 -16.51
N GLU A 231 -25.78 -6.06 -17.09
CA GLU A 231 -26.75 -5.00 -17.40
C GLU A 231 -27.18 -4.23 -16.14
N ILE A 232 -27.41 -4.94 -15.04
CA ILE A 232 -27.74 -4.31 -13.75
C ILE A 232 -26.57 -3.46 -13.25
N VAL A 233 -25.33 -3.99 -13.30
CA VAL A 233 -24.15 -3.23 -12.87
C VAL A 233 -23.98 -1.96 -13.68
N GLU A 234 -24.16 -2.01 -15.00
CA GLU A 234 -24.09 -0.84 -15.88
C GLU A 234 -25.13 0.23 -15.48
N LEU A 235 -26.40 -0.15 -15.30
CA LEU A 235 -27.44 0.80 -14.91
C LEU A 235 -27.21 1.38 -13.50
N VAL A 236 -26.72 0.56 -12.56
CA VAL A 236 -26.34 1.04 -11.22
C VAL A 236 -25.23 2.08 -11.32
N CYS A 237 -24.21 1.83 -12.17
CA CYS A 237 -23.10 2.74 -12.39
C CYS A 237 -23.52 4.04 -13.11
N LYS A 238 -24.57 3.98 -13.94
CA LYS A 238 -25.22 5.16 -14.54
C LYS A 238 -26.13 5.93 -13.57
N GLY A 239 -26.23 5.49 -12.31
CA GLY A 239 -26.93 6.21 -11.25
C GLY A 239 -28.42 5.87 -11.08
N TYR A 240 -28.93 4.88 -11.81
CA TYR A 240 -30.32 4.45 -11.65
C TYR A 240 -30.55 3.75 -10.31
N ASP A 241 -31.72 3.92 -9.70
CA ASP A 241 -32.16 3.18 -8.51
C ASP A 241 -32.85 1.86 -8.88
N ASN A 242 -33.18 1.02 -7.89
CA ASN A 242 -33.77 -0.30 -8.15
C ASN A 242 -35.14 -0.20 -8.85
N ALA A 243 -35.94 0.81 -8.51
CA ALA A 243 -37.24 1.04 -9.13
C ALA A 243 -37.11 1.44 -10.61
N SER A 244 -36.13 2.27 -10.95
CA SER A 244 -35.84 2.66 -12.33
C SER A 244 -35.29 1.48 -13.13
N ILE A 245 -34.36 0.71 -12.56
CA ILE A 245 -33.81 -0.50 -13.19
C ILE A 245 -34.92 -1.54 -13.42
N SER A 246 -35.82 -1.71 -12.46
CA SER A 246 -36.99 -2.60 -12.56
C SER A 246 -37.86 -2.27 -13.78
N LYS A 247 -38.11 -0.97 -14.02
CA LYS A 247 -38.85 -0.50 -15.20
C LYS A 247 -38.08 -0.74 -16.50
N ILE A 248 -36.78 -0.41 -16.52
CA ILE A 248 -35.93 -0.55 -17.72
C ILE A 248 -35.79 -2.01 -18.14
N LEU A 249 -35.55 -2.91 -17.19
CA LEU A 249 -35.31 -4.34 -17.45
C LEU A 249 -36.58 -5.20 -17.41
N HIS A 250 -37.76 -4.59 -17.20
CA HIS A 250 -39.04 -5.28 -17.05
C HIS A 250 -39.01 -6.43 -16.01
N LYS A 251 -38.30 -6.22 -14.90
CA LYS A 251 -38.13 -7.17 -13.79
C LYS A 251 -38.77 -6.63 -12.53
N LYS A 252 -39.15 -7.50 -11.59
CA LYS A 252 -39.60 -7.06 -10.26
C LYS A 252 -38.43 -6.41 -9.50
N GLU A 253 -38.70 -5.35 -8.74
CA GLU A 253 -37.68 -4.66 -7.94
C GLU A 253 -36.96 -5.61 -6.97
N GLN A 254 -37.70 -6.55 -6.36
CA GLN A 254 -37.13 -7.59 -5.51
C GLN A 254 -36.12 -8.48 -6.25
N THR A 255 -36.36 -8.78 -7.52
CA THR A 255 -35.41 -9.54 -8.34
C THR A 255 -34.12 -8.77 -8.55
N ILE A 256 -34.19 -7.45 -8.79
CA ILE A 256 -33.00 -6.59 -8.91
C ILE A 256 -32.22 -6.57 -7.59
N ALA A 257 -32.90 -6.43 -6.45
CA ALA A 257 -32.26 -6.46 -5.14
C ALA A 257 -31.53 -7.79 -4.88
N ASN A 258 -32.16 -8.92 -5.20
CA ASN A 258 -31.55 -10.24 -5.05
C ASN A 258 -30.33 -10.42 -5.97
N GLN A 259 -30.41 -9.99 -7.22
CA GLN A 259 -29.27 -10.06 -8.16
C GLN A 259 -28.12 -9.16 -7.72
N LEU A 260 -28.40 -7.96 -7.18
CA LEU A 260 -27.38 -7.10 -6.60
C LEU A 260 -26.66 -7.74 -5.42
N GLN A 261 -27.38 -8.47 -4.56
CA GLN A 261 -26.74 -9.20 -3.46
C GLN A 261 -25.77 -10.27 -3.98
N VAL A 262 -26.15 -11.01 -5.01
CA VAL A 262 -25.25 -11.99 -5.67
C VAL A 262 -24.04 -11.30 -6.30
N ILE A 263 -24.24 -10.16 -6.97
CA ILE A 263 -23.14 -9.34 -7.52
C ILE A 263 -22.18 -8.90 -6.41
N TYR A 264 -22.69 -8.49 -5.24
CA TYR A 264 -21.84 -8.09 -4.12
C TYR A 264 -21.01 -9.25 -3.57
N GLU A 265 -21.57 -10.46 -3.48
CA GLU A 265 -20.77 -11.63 -3.06
C GLU A 265 -19.67 -11.96 -4.10
N LYS A 266 -19.99 -11.91 -5.39
CA LYS A 266 -18.99 -12.10 -6.46
C LYS A 266 -17.90 -11.03 -6.43
N LEU A 267 -18.29 -9.77 -6.23
CA LEU A 267 -17.35 -8.64 -6.11
C LEU A 267 -16.47 -8.80 -4.87
N LYS A 268 -17.03 -9.29 -3.76
CA LYS A 268 -16.29 -9.59 -2.54
C LYS A 268 -15.24 -10.67 -2.77
N GLU A 269 -15.61 -11.76 -3.42
CA GLU A 269 -14.68 -12.84 -3.77
C GLU A 269 -13.60 -12.36 -4.76
N TRP A 270 -13.97 -11.65 -5.83
CA TRP A 270 -13.00 -11.13 -6.81
C TRP A 270 -12.01 -10.09 -6.22
N LYS A 271 -12.43 -9.38 -5.18
CA LYS A 271 -11.59 -8.46 -4.39
C LYS A 271 -10.82 -9.15 -3.25
N ASP A 272 -10.83 -10.48 -3.21
CA ASP A 272 -10.16 -11.30 -2.19
C ASP A 272 -10.66 -11.00 -0.77
N TYR A 273 -11.99 -11.03 -0.61
CA TYR A 273 -12.70 -10.86 0.66
C TYR A 273 -12.29 -9.61 1.44
N PRO A 274 -12.48 -8.41 0.86
CA PRO A 274 -12.04 -7.20 1.51
C PRO A 274 -12.76 -7.00 2.83
N SER A 275 -12.04 -6.51 3.85
CA SER A 275 -12.59 -6.22 5.18
C SER A 275 -13.67 -5.12 5.19
N MET A 276 -13.75 -4.34 4.10
CA MET A 276 -14.79 -3.33 3.90
C MET A 276 -16.08 -3.94 3.35
N LYS A 277 -17.22 -3.34 3.72
CA LYS A 277 -18.51 -3.79 3.21
C LYS A 277 -18.56 -3.62 1.69
N VAL A 278 -18.84 -4.71 0.99
CA VAL A 278 -19.17 -4.67 -0.43
C VAL A 278 -20.64 -4.32 -0.58
N ASP A 279 -20.91 -3.14 -1.11
CA ASP A 279 -22.26 -2.62 -1.33
C ASP A 279 -22.34 -1.77 -2.60
N ARG A 280 -23.51 -1.16 -2.84
CA ARG A 280 -23.78 -0.36 -4.04
C ARG A 280 -22.74 0.75 -4.25
N ASN A 281 -22.32 1.41 -3.17
CA ASN A 281 -21.39 2.53 -3.29
C ASN A 281 -20.01 2.05 -3.72
N LEU A 282 -19.56 0.91 -3.19
CA LEU A 282 -18.32 0.30 -3.67
C LEU A 282 -18.43 -0.13 -5.14
N LEU A 283 -19.53 -0.79 -5.51
CA LEU A 283 -19.76 -1.20 -6.91
C LEU A 283 -19.68 0.01 -7.86
N ILE A 284 -20.33 1.13 -7.50
CA ILE A 284 -20.30 2.38 -8.28
C ILE A 284 -18.89 2.96 -8.32
N ALA A 285 -18.22 3.10 -7.17
CA ALA A 285 -16.86 3.66 -7.11
C ALA A 285 -15.87 2.86 -7.96
N GLU A 286 -16.04 1.53 -7.99
CA GLU A 286 -15.18 0.63 -8.73
C GLU A 286 -15.43 0.67 -10.24
N PHE A 287 -16.70 0.65 -10.68
CA PHE A 287 -17.05 0.42 -12.09
C PHE A 287 -17.63 1.63 -12.83
N ALA A 288 -18.11 2.68 -12.16
CA ALA A 288 -18.61 3.88 -12.86
C ALA A 288 -17.54 4.53 -13.78
N PRO A 289 -16.27 4.66 -13.37
CA PRO A 289 -15.23 5.15 -14.27
C PRO A 289 -15.01 4.27 -15.50
N TYR A 290 -15.22 2.94 -15.37
CA TYR A 290 -15.08 1.99 -16.47
C TYR A 290 -16.17 2.21 -17.52
N PHE A 291 -17.43 2.34 -17.10
CA PHE A 291 -18.55 2.59 -18.02
C PHE A 291 -18.50 4.00 -18.63
N ALA A 292 -18.09 5.01 -17.87
CA ALA A 292 -17.90 6.36 -18.40
C ALA A 292 -16.82 6.42 -19.50
N LEU A 293 -15.73 5.65 -19.36
CA LEU A 293 -14.71 5.52 -20.41
C LEU A 293 -15.21 4.72 -21.61
N LYS A 294 -15.96 3.64 -21.38
CA LYS A 294 -16.54 2.82 -22.45
C LYS A 294 -17.51 3.62 -23.33
N ASP A 295 -18.36 4.44 -22.72
CA ASP A 295 -19.35 5.28 -23.41
C ASP A 295 -18.68 6.42 -24.24
N LEU A 296 -17.39 6.73 -24.04
CA LEU A 296 -16.63 7.71 -24.83
C LEU A 296 -15.89 7.07 -26.03
N GLU A 297 -15.73 5.74 -26.05
CA GLU A 297 -15.05 4.98 -27.11
C GLU A 297 -16.04 4.35 -28.12
N GLU A 298 -17.35 4.38 -27.82
CA GLU A 298 -18.48 3.94 -28.66
C GLU A 298 -19.17 5.12 -29.36
#